data_AF-A0A9D8I9X6-F1
#
_entry.id   AF-A0A9D8I9X6-F1
#
_cell.length_a   1.000
_cell.length_b   1.000
_cell.length_c   1.000
_cell.angle_alpha   90.00
_cell.angle_beta   90.00
_cell.angle_gamma   90.00
#
_symmetry.space_group_name_H-M   'P 1'
#
loop_
_entity.id
_entity.type
_entity.pdbx_description
1 polymer ?
#
loop_
_entity_poly.entity_id
_entity_poly.type
_entity_poly.pdbx_seq_one_letter_code
_entity_poly.pdbx_strand_id
1 'polypeptide(L)' 'DDSERVRQVFVRYVFRYYMGRNETPGDAATLQEADRVYVKSGGSFKELVVSLLTSESFLYRSVQAQGAKK' A
#
# COMPACT_ATOMS: atom_id res chain seq x y z
N ASP A 1 13.20 -18.30 8.31
CA ASP A 1 12.77 -17.07 8.98
C ASP A 1 11.86 -16.27 8.06
N ASP A 2 10.57 -16.19 8.35
CA ASP A 2 9.67 -15.27 7.63
C ASP A 2 8.85 -14.50 8.66
N SER A 3 9.42 -13.39 9.15
CA SER A 3 8.80 -12.59 10.19
C SER A 3 7.65 -11.77 9.60
N GLU A 4 6.43 -12.01 10.10
CA GLU A 4 5.24 -11.26 9.71
C GLU A 4 5.44 -9.74 9.79
N ARG A 5 6.08 -9.27 10.87
CA ARG A 5 6.35 -7.85 11.07
C ARG A 5 7.30 -7.27 10.02
N VAL A 6 8.33 -8.03 9.61
CA VAL A 6 9.26 -7.59 8.56
C VAL A 6 8.52 -7.47 7.23
N ARG A 7 7.68 -8.45 6.89
CA ARG A 7 6.85 -8.43 5.68
C ARG A 7 5.89 -7.25 5.65
N GLN A 8 5.18 -6.98 6.75
CA GLN A 8 4.29 -5.82 6.84
C GLN A 8 5.06 -4.49 6.70
N VAL A 9 6.24 -4.36 7.33
CA VAL A 9 7.08 -3.16 7.18
C VAL A 9 7.53 -2.98 5.73
N PHE A 10 7.91 -4.07 5.05
CA PHE A 10 8.27 -4.06 3.65
C PHE A 10 7.10 -3.61 2.76
N VAL A 11 5.92 -4.21 2.90
CA VAL A 11 4.71 -3.83 2.14
C VAL A 11 4.38 -2.36 2.34
N ARG A 12 4.42 -1.86 3.58
CA ARG A 12 4.18 -0.44 3.90
C ARG A 12 5.23 0.48 3.28
N TYR A 13 6.49 0.06 3.20
CA TYR A 13 7.53 0.83 2.52
C TYR A 13 7.25 0.95 1.02
N VAL A 14 6.91 -0.16 0.37
CA VAL A 14 6.57 -0.19 -1.06
C VAL A 14 5.33 0.68 -1.34
N PHE A 15 4.30 0.58 -0.50
CA PHE A 15 3.14 1.46 -0.56
C PHE A 15 3.57 2.94 -0.56
N ARG A 16 4.36 3.37 0.42
CA ARG A 16 4.76 4.79 0.52
C ARG A 16 5.60 5.25 -0.67
N TYR A 17 6.47 4.39 -1.18
CA TYR A 17 7.29 4.67 -2.35
C TYR A 17 6.42 4.93 -3.59
N TYR A 18 5.49 4.03 -3.91
CA TYR A 18 4.65 4.16 -5.10
C TYR A 18 3.50 5.16 -4.96
N MET A 19 2.99 5.38 -3.75
CA MET A 19 1.91 6.34 -3.50
C MET A 19 2.44 7.78 -3.35
N GLY A 20 3.75 7.94 -3.11
CA GLY A 20 4.40 9.23 -2.91
C GLY A 20 3.91 9.99 -1.67
N ARG A 21 3.41 9.27 -0.66
CA ARG A 21 2.85 9.83 0.58
C ARG A 21 2.92 8.83 1.73
N ASN A 22 2.76 9.32 2.95
CA ASN A 22 2.47 8.45 4.09
C ASN A 22 1.07 7.83 3.96
N GLU A 23 0.94 6.63 4.49
CA GLU A 23 -0.32 5.94 4.68
C GLU A 23 -1.20 6.66 5.71
N THR A 24 -2.51 6.53 5.51
CA THR A 24 -3.58 7.05 6.36
C THR A 24 -4.44 5.88 6.83
N PRO A 25 -5.32 6.06 7.83
CA PRO A 25 -6.25 5.00 8.23
C PRO A 25 -7.13 4.48 7.08
N GLY A 26 -7.43 5.31 6.08
CA GLY A 26 -8.18 4.90 4.88
C GLY A 26 -7.44 3.91 3.97
N ASP A 27 -6.12 3.76 4.12
CA ASP A 27 -5.30 2.84 3.33
C ASP A 27 -5.21 1.43 3.93
N ALA A 28 -5.85 1.20 5.08
CA ALA A 28 -5.76 -0.08 5.79
C ALA A 28 -6.21 -1.26 4.92
N ALA A 29 -7.31 -1.11 4.17
CA ALA A 29 -7.81 -2.16 3.28
C ALA A 29 -6.82 -2.47 2.15
N THR A 30 -6.26 -1.44 1.51
CA THR A 30 -5.22 -1.58 0.47
C THR A 30 -3.99 -2.31 1.00
N LEU A 31 -3.49 -1.91 2.18
CA LEU A 31 -2.30 -2.54 2.77
C LEU A 31 -2.54 -4.00 3.12
N GLN A 32 -3.71 -4.35 3.66
CA GLN A 32 -4.08 -5.73 3.94
C GLN A 32 -4.16 -6.58 2.67
N GLU A 33 -4.76 -6.04 1.59
CA GLU A 33 -4.87 -6.77 0.34
C GLU A 33 -3.51 -6.95 -0.33
N ALA A 34 -2.68 -5.90 -0.36
CA ALA A 34 -1.32 -5.97 -0.89
C ALA A 34 -0.47 -7.02 -0.14
N ASP A 35 -0.60 -7.08 1.19
CA ASP A 35 0.07 -8.08 2.02
C ASP A 35 -0.42 -9.52 1.70
N ARG A 36 -1.72 -9.73 1.52
CA ARG A 36 -2.29 -11.01 1.11
C ARG A 36 -1.83 -11.44 -0.29
N VAL A 37 -1.82 -10.53 -1.26
CA VAL A 37 -1.36 -10.79 -2.63
C VAL A 37 0.13 -11.17 -2.62
N TYR A 38 0.94 -10.46 -1.84
CA TYR A 38 2.36 -10.77 -1.71
C TYR A 38 2.58 -12.19 -1.15
N VAL A 39 1.85 -12.59 -0.10
CA VAL A 39 1.96 -13.96 0.45
C VAL A 39 1.45 -15.02 -0.53
N LYS A 40 0.26 -14.83 -1.11
CA LYS A 40 -0.37 -15.80 -2.02
C LYS A 40 0.43 -16.02 -3.31
N SER A 41 1.16 -15.01 -3.75
CA SER A 41 2.03 -15.08 -4.93
C SER A 41 3.42 -15.66 -4.64
N GLY A 42 3.68 -16.12 -3.41
CA GLY A 42 5.00 -16.63 -3.01
C GLY A 42 6.07 -15.53 -2.90
N GLY A 43 5.67 -14.31 -2.54
CA GLY A 43 6.57 -13.18 -2.40
C GLY A 43 6.85 -12.44 -3.71
N SER A 44 5.95 -12.49 -4.70
CA SER A 44 6.16 -11.80 -5.97
C SER A 44 6.07 -10.29 -5.79
N PHE A 45 7.20 -9.60 -5.97
CA PHE A 45 7.25 -8.13 -5.94
C PHE A 45 6.39 -7.51 -7.05
N LYS A 46 6.30 -8.16 -8.23
CA LYS A 46 5.47 -7.68 -9.33
C LYS A 46 3.99 -7.68 -8.96
N GLU A 47 3.50 -8.78 -8.36
CA GLU A 47 2.10 -8.88 -7.93
C GLU A 47 1.78 -7.88 -6.81
N LEU A 48 2.72 -7.66 -5.88
CA LEU A 48 2.60 -6.61 -4.88
C LEU A 48 2.41 -5.23 -5.52
N VAL A 49 3.28 -4.84 -6.47
CA VAL A 49 3.16 -3.54 -7.13
C VAL A 49 1.87 -3.42 -7.93
N VAL A 50 1.46 -4.47 -8.66
CA VAL A 50 0.17 -4.49 -9.37
C VAL A 50 -0.99 -4.25 -8.39
N SER A 51 -1.03 -4.98 -7.27
CA SER A 51 -2.10 -4.84 -6.27
C SER A 51 -2.20 -3.41 -5.71
N LEU A 52 -1.06 -2.73 -5.53
CA LEU A 52 -1.01 -1.36 -5.06
C LEU A 52 -1.52 -0.38 -6.13
N LEU A 53 -1.07 -0.52 -7.37
CA LEU A 53 -1.41 0.40 -8.47
C LEU A 53 -2.84 0.20 -9.01
N THR A 54 -3.51 -0.90 -8.67
CA THR A 54 -4.92 -1.14 -8.97
C THR A 54 -5.85 -0.92 -7.77
N SER A 55 -5.30 -0.52 -6.62
CA SER A 55 -6.07 -0.35 -5.38
C SER A 55 -6.89 0.95 -5.37
N GLU A 56 -7.93 0.99 -4.52
CA GLU A 56 -8.70 2.20 -4.29
C GLU A 56 -7.83 3.36 -3.78
N SER A 57 -6.82 3.08 -2.94
CA SER A 57 -5.87 4.09 -2.45
C SER A 57 -5.07 4.77 -3.57
N PHE A 58 -4.85 4.07 -4.69
CA PHE A 58 -4.18 4.61 -5.86
C PHE A 58 -5.16 5.30 -6.81
N LEU A 59 -6.24 4.60 -7.18
CA LEU A 59 -7.22 5.06 -8.17
C LEU A 59 -7.98 6.30 -7.70
N TYR A 60 -8.44 6.29 -6.46
CA TYR A 60 -9.17 7.41 -5.86
C TYR A 60 -8.27 8.27 -5.02
N ARG A 61 -7.01 8.46 -5.44
CA ARG A 61 -6.10 9.45 -4.86
C ARG A 61 -6.72 10.82 -5.05
N SER A 62 -7.60 11.22 -4.13
CA SER A 62 -8.00 12.59 -3.97
C SER A 62 -6.74 13.33 -3.55
N VAL A 63 -6.34 14.32 -4.33
CA VAL A 63 -5.50 15.38 -3.77
C VAL A 63 -6.37 15.97 -2.66
N GLN A 64 -6.21 15.50 -1.42
CA GLN A 64 -6.61 16.33 -0.31
C GLN A 64 -5.79 17.60 -0.52
N ALA A 65 -6.44 18.65 -0.99
CA ALA A 65 -5.86 19.97 -1.02
C ALA A 65 -5.53 20.27 0.44
N GLN A 66 -4.30 19.93 0.84
CA GLN A 66 -3.73 20.31 2.11
C GLN A 66 -3.61 21.84 2.05
N GLY A 67 -4.71 22.53 2.39
CA GLY A 67 -4.84 23.98 2.22
C GLY A 67 -6.26 24.55 2.15
N ALA A 68 -7.34 23.75 1.99
CA ALA A 68 -8.71 24.29 2.01
C ALA A 68 -9.31 24.32 3.43
N LYS A 69 -8.62 24.98 4.36
CA LYS A 69 -9.25 25.57 5.55
C LYS A 69 -8.79 27.03 5.59
N LYS A 70 -9.68 27.92 5.13
CA LYS A 70 -9.68 29.34 5.54
C LYS A 70 -10.18 29.41 6.98
#